data_AF-A0A5M6CGJ2-F1
#
_entry.id   AF-A0A5M6CGJ2-F1
#
_cell.length_a   1.000
_cell.length_b   1.000
_cell.length_c   1.000
_cell.angle_alpha   90.00
_cell.angle_beta   90.00
_cell.angle_gamma   90.00
#
_symmetry.space_group_name_H-M   'P 1'
#
loop_
_entity.id
_entity.type
_entity.pdbx_description
1 polymer ?
#
loop_
_entity_poly.entity_id
_entity_poly.type
_entity_poly.pdbx_seq_one_letter_code
_entity_poly.pdbx_strand_id
1 'polypeptide(L)'
;MNKNKQSGFEKIANKITQWTGSSWAFGFAAGTILLWVITGPVFKFSDTWQLVINTGTTIITFLMVFLIQKTQNKDSKAIQLKLNELIAASRKASNRLVDIEDLDECELDTLHEYYQQLSDKSEEDEDIHQSHSIDAANKVEDWKNEKE
;
A
#
# COMPACT_ATOMS: atom_id res chain seq x y z
N MET A 1 -7.48 -9.01 -25.96
CA MET A 1 -7.77 -8.46 -24.60
C MET A 1 -7.53 -6.96 -24.59
N ASN A 2 -8.53 -6.19 -24.18
CA ASN A 2 -8.68 -4.76 -24.47
C ASN A 2 -7.87 -3.88 -23.49
N LYS A 3 -6.59 -3.60 -23.79
CA LYS A 3 -5.66 -2.81 -22.94
C LYS A 3 -6.01 -1.31 -22.80
N ASN A 4 -7.05 -0.82 -23.47
CA ASN A 4 -7.31 0.63 -23.58
C ASN A 4 -8.31 1.21 -22.56
N LYS A 5 -9.02 0.38 -21.77
CA LYS A 5 -10.03 0.85 -20.80
C LYS A 5 -9.47 1.28 -19.43
N GLN A 6 -8.31 0.77 -19.00
CA GLN A 6 -7.77 1.11 -17.67
C GLN A 6 -7.12 2.51 -17.61
N SER A 7 -6.51 2.96 -18.72
CA SER A 7 -5.83 4.26 -18.83
C SER A 7 -6.73 5.47 -18.56
N GLY A 8 -7.99 5.44 -19.03
CA GLY A 8 -8.90 6.58 -18.89
C GLY A 8 -9.37 6.81 -17.45
N PHE A 9 -9.90 5.78 -16.82
CA PHE A 9 -10.39 5.88 -15.44
C PHE A 9 -9.26 6.09 -14.43
N GLU A 10 -8.08 5.51 -14.63
CA GLU A 10 -6.91 5.79 -13.79
C GLU A 10 -6.42 7.24 -13.92
N LYS A 11 -6.34 7.78 -15.14
CA LYS A 11 -5.94 9.19 -15.33
C LYS A 11 -6.92 10.15 -14.67
N ILE A 12 -8.22 9.89 -14.80
CA ILE A 12 -9.26 10.71 -14.17
C ILE A 12 -9.19 10.56 -12.64
N ALA A 13 -9.10 9.35 -12.11
CA ALA A 13 -9.00 9.11 -10.67
C ALA A 13 -7.76 9.77 -10.06
N ASN A 14 -6.59 9.65 -10.70
CA ASN A 14 -5.36 10.30 -10.24
C ASN A 14 -5.47 11.82 -10.30
N LYS A 15 -6.03 12.37 -11.38
CA LYS A 15 -6.20 13.83 -11.52
C LYS A 15 -7.19 14.38 -10.50
N ILE A 16 -8.30 13.68 -10.23
CA ILE A 16 -9.25 14.05 -9.19
C ILE A 16 -8.59 13.99 -7.82
N THR A 17 -7.88 12.91 -7.50
CA THR A 17 -7.24 12.74 -6.18
C THR A 17 -6.15 13.80 -5.94
N GLN A 18 -5.33 14.09 -6.95
CA GLN A 18 -4.33 15.17 -6.88
C GLN A 18 -4.98 16.55 -6.74
N TRP A 19 -6.09 16.79 -7.44
CA TRP A 19 -6.78 18.07 -7.36
C TRP A 19 -7.46 18.24 -5.99
N THR A 20 -8.17 17.23 -5.50
CA THR A 20 -8.84 17.26 -4.18
C THR A 20 -7.84 17.41 -3.02
N GLY A 21 -6.60 16.94 -3.16
CA GLY A 21 -5.53 17.14 -2.18
C GLY A 21 -4.84 18.52 -2.21
N SER A 22 -5.15 19.36 -3.20
CA SER A 22 -4.51 20.67 -3.38
C SER A 22 -5.17 21.76 -2.51
N SER A 23 -4.39 22.75 -2.07
CA SER A 23 -4.90 23.96 -1.39
C SER A 23 -6.00 24.68 -2.18
N TRP A 24 -5.99 24.57 -3.51
CA TRP A 24 -7.04 25.15 -4.36
C TRP A 24 -8.40 24.46 -4.20
N ALA A 25 -8.42 23.14 -4.02
CA ALA A 25 -9.66 22.40 -3.79
C ALA A 25 -10.29 22.76 -2.43
N PHE A 26 -9.46 23.00 -1.41
CA PHE A 26 -9.96 23.50 -0.13
C PHE A 26 -10.65 24.87 -0.29
N GLY A 27 -10.03 25.80 -1.02
CA GLY A 27 -10.64 27.10 -1.30
C GLY A 27 -11.96 26.98 -2.06
N PHE A 28 -12.04 26.08 -3.04
CA PHE A 28 -13.26 25.82 -3.81
C PHE A 28 -14.36 25.18 -2.95
N ALA A 29 -14.02 24.24 -2.08
CA ALA A 29 -14.94 23.61 -1.15
C ALA A 29 -15.49 24.62 -0.13
N ALA A 30 -14.61 25.43 0.46
CA ALA A 30 -14.99 26.50 1.38
C ALA A 30 -15.89 27.55 0.70
N GLY A 31 -15.56 27.94 -0.53
CA GLY A 31 -16.38 28.85 -1.34
C GLY A 31 -17.76 28.28 -1.66
N THR A 32 -17.84 26.99 -1.95
CA THR A 32 -19.11 26.29 -2.20
C THR A 32 -20.00 26.29 -0.95
N ILE A 33 -19.42 26.03 0.23
CA ILE A 33 -20.14 26.09 1.52
C ILE A 33 -20.61 27.52 1.81
N LEU A 34 -19.76 28.53 1.60
CA LEU A 34 -20.13 29.94 1.78
C LEU A 34 -21.28 30.35 0.85
N LEU A 35 -21.22 29.99 -0.43
CA LEU A 35 -22.29 30.24 -1.39
C LEU A 35 -23.59 29.58 -0.95
N TRP A 36 -23.54 28.34 -0.46
CA TRP A 36 -24.70 27.63 0.06
C TRP A 36 -25.32 28.32 1.29
N VAL A 37 -24.49 28.81 2.23
CA VAL A 37 -24.99 29.59 3.38
C VAL A 37 -25.65 30.90 2.93
N ILE A 38 -25.04 31.63 2.00
CA ILE A 38 -25.56 32.92 1.51
C ILE A 38 -26.88 32.75 0.75
N THR A 39 -27.03 31.63 0.02
CA THR A 39 -28.26 31.32 -0.72
C THR A 39 -29.35 30.73 0.18
N GLY A 40 -29.02 30.21 1.36
CA GLY A 40 -29.96 29.66 2.35
C GLY A 40 -31.14 30.58 2.73
N PRO A 41 -30.94 31.87 3.05
CA PRO A 41 -32.02 32.82 3.34
C PRO A 41 -33.03 32.98 2.20
N VAL A 42 -32.59 32.93 0.93
CA VAL A 42 -33.47 33.02 -0.25
C VAL A 42 -34.43 31.82 -0.29
N PHE A 43 -33.94 30.64 0.08
CA PHE A 43 -34.72 29.39 0.13
C PHE A 43 -35.32 29.09 1.52
N LYS A 44 -35.29 30.07 2.44
CA LYS A 44 -35.78 29.96 3.82
C LYS A 44 -35.24 28.73 4.57
N PHE A 45 -34.04 28.26 4.22
CA PHE A 45 -33.47 27.02 4.76
C PHE A 45 -34.42 25.81 4.68
N SER A 46 -35.19 25.69 3.58
CA SER A 46 -36.16 24.60 3.39
C SER A 46 -35.55 23.19 3.48
N ASP A 47 -36.39 22.20 3.75
CA ASP A 47 -35.96 20.79 3.82
C ASP A 47 -35.31 20.34 2.51
N THR A 48 -35.86 20.73 1.36
CA THR A 48 -35.27 20.43 0.04
C THR A 48 -33.88 21.07 -0.12
N TRP A 49 -33.70 22.29 0.39
CA TRP A 49 -32.43 23.02 0.32
C TRP A 49 -31.32 22.32 1.14
N GLN A 50 -31.67 21.84 2.34
CA GLN A 50 -30.76 21.06 3.18
C GLN A 50 -30.52 19.66 2.60
N LEU A 51 -31.55 19.03 2.05
CA LEU A 51 -31.46 17.70 1.44
C LEU A 51 -30.49 17.70 0.26
N VAL A 52 -30.51 18.72 -0.60
CA VAL A 52 -29.59 18.81 -1.75
C VAL A 52 -28.12 18.78 -1.32
N ILE A 53 -27.73 19.55 -0.30
CA ILE A 53 -26.32 19.56 0.14
C ILE A 53 -25.94 18.27 0.88
N ASN A 54 -26.84 17.72 1.69
CA ASN A 54 -26.59 16.49 2.43
C ASN A 54 -26.47 15.30 1.48
N THR A 55 -27.40 15.15 0.54
CA THR A 55 -27.36 14.09 -0.47
C THR A 55 -26.15 14.26 -1.39
N GLY A 56 -25.86 15.49 -1.85
CA GLY A 56 -24.71 15.76 -2.72
C GLY A 56 -23.38 15.42 -2.05
N THR A 57 -23.18 15.87 -0.81
CA THR A 57 -21.95 15.61 -0.05
C THR A 57 -21.78 14.12 0.24
N THR A 58 -22.87 13.41 0.53
CA THR A 58 -22.85 11.95 0.76
C THR A 58 -22.38 11.20 -0.49
N ILE A 59 -22.92 11.54 -1.66
CA ILE A 59 -22.50 10.92 -2.94
C ILE A 59 -21.02 11.21 -3.22
N ILE A 60 -20.59 12.46 -3.07
CA ILE A 60 -19.18 12.85 -3.27
C ILE A 60 -18.27 12.08 -2.32
N THR A 61 -18.64 11.99 -1.05
CA THR A 61 -17.86 11.28 -0.03
C THR A 61 -17.77 9.78 -0.34
N PHE A 62 -18.89 9.17 -0.74
CA PHE A 62 -18.91 7.76 -1.15
C PHE A 62 -17.96 7.50 -2.32
N LEU A 63 -18.00 8.35 -3.35
CA LEU A 63 -17.06 8.27 -4.47
C LEU A 63 -15.61 8.49 -4.03
N MET A 64 -15.37 9.43 -3.12
CA MET A 64 -14.04 9.75 -2.60
C MET A 64 -13.42 8.55 -1.89
N VAL A 65 -14.19 7.78 -1.12
CA VAL A 65 -13.69 6.56 -0.46
C VAL A 65 -13.12 5.57 -1.49
N PHE A 66 -13.82 5.30 -2.60
CA PHE A 66 -13.30 4.42 -3.65
C PHE A 66 -12.07 5.00 -4.36
N LEU A 67 -12.03 6.32 -4.57
CA LEU A 67 -10.86 6.98 -5.18
C LEU A 67 -9.63 6.89 -4.29
N ILE A 68 -9.80 7.11 -2.99
CA ILE A 68 -8.75 6.96 -1.98
C ILE A 68 -8.27 5.51 -1.94
N GLN A 69 -9.18 4.54 -1.83
CA GLN A 69 -8.84 3.11 -1.80
C GLN A 69 -8.07 2.69 -3.05
N LYS A 70 -8.47 3.17 -4.24
CA LYS A 70 -7.77 2.88 -5.50
C LYS A 70 -6.36 3.46 -5.52
N THR A 71 -6.20 4.70 -5.07
CA THR A 71 -4.90 5.38 -5.03
C THR A 71 -3.98 4.69 -4.01
N GLN A 72 -4.49 4.41 -2.82
CA GLN A 72 -3.77 3.70 -1.76
C GLN A 72 -3.34 2.30 -2.19
N ASN A 73 -4.22 1.52 -2.84
CA ASN A 73 -3.88 0.18 -3.31
C ASN A 73 -2.73 0.18 -4.32
N LYS A 74 -2.62 1.22 -5.16
CA LYS A 74 -1.51 1.37 -6.09
C LYS A 74 -0.21 1.78 -5.37
N ASP A 75 -0.31 2.71 -4.42
CA ASP A 75 0.84 3.20 -3.68
C ASP A 75 1.43 2.10 -2.76
N SER A 76 0.57 1.28 -2.13
CA SER A 76 1.00 0.12 -1.33
C SER A 76 1.84 -0.85 -2.15
N LYS A 77 1.39 -1.23 -3.35
CA LYS A 77 2.16 -2.09 -4.27
C LYS A 77 3.51 -1.49 -4.66
N ALA A 78 3.56 -0.18 -4.89
CA ALA A 78 4.80 0.49 -5.22
C ALA A 78 5.79 0.53 -4.05
N ILE A 79 5.29 0.63 -2.81
CA ILE A 79 6.11 0.53 -1.60
C ILE A 79 6.68 -0.90 -1.46
N GLN A 80 5.85 -1.92 -1.62
CA GLN A 80 6.26 -3.33 -1.56
C GLN A 80 7.40 -3.64 -2.55
N LEU A 81 7.23 -3.27 -3.82
CA LEU A 81 8.28 -3.45 -4.85
C LEU A 81 9.59 -2.71 -4.52
N LYS A 82 9.51 -1.49 -3.98
CA LYS A 82 10.72 -0.74 -3.57
C LYS A 82 11.42 -1.39 -2.39
N LEU A 83 10.67 -1.93 -1.44
CA LEU A 83 11.22 -2.66 -0.31
C LEU A 83 11.88 -3.96 -0.77
N ASN A 84 11.23 -4.69 -1.67
CA ASN A 84 11.75 -5.91 -2.30
C ASN A 84 13.08 -5.65 -3.01
N GLU A 85 13.19 -4.57 -3.78
CA GLU A 85 14.46 -4.17 -4.41
C GLU A 85 15.54 -3.83 -3.37
N LEU A 86 15.21 -3.14 -2.28
CA LEU A 86 16.17 -2.83 -1.21
C LEU A 86 16.62 -4.07 -0.44
N ILE A 87 15.73 -5.03 -0.20
CA ILE A 87 16.04 -6.34 0.40
C ILE A 87 16.97 -7.10 -0.56
N ALA A 88 16.62 -7.22 -1.83
CA ALA A 88 17.45 -7.92 -2.83
C ALA A 88 18.84 -7.28 -3.01
N ALA A 89 18.93 -5.94 -2.96
CA ALA A 89 20.20 -5.21 -3.07
C ALA A 89 21.05 -5.27 -1.79
N SER A 90 20.43 -5.55 -0.63
CA SER A 90 21.14 -5.72 0.63
C SER A 90 21.82 -7.08 0.66
N ARG A 91 23.15 -7.11 0.57
CA ARG A 91 24.02 -8.32 0.60
C ARG A 91 23.87 -9.23 1.83
N LYS A 92 22.99 -8.90 2.77
CA LYS A 92 22.69 -9.68 4.01
C LYS A 92 21.22 -10.02 4.17
N ALA A 93 20.32 -9.45 3.36
CA ALA A 93 18.91 -9.81 3.43
C ALA A 93 18.68 -10.99 2.47
N SER A 94 18.24 -12.12 3.01
CA SER A 94 17.98 -13.31 2.21
C SER A 94 16.92 -12.99 1.15
N ASN A 95 17.22 -13.21 -0.14
CA ASN A 95 16.28 -13.06 -1.26
C ASN A 95 14.94 -13.79 -1.03
N ARG A 96 14.86 -14.69 -0.05
CA ARG A 96 13.66 -15.43 0.35
C ARG A 96 12.60 -14.58 1.08
N LEU A 97 12.92 -13.35 1.48
CA LEU A 97 11.97 -12.36 2.03
C LEU A 97 11.38 -11.43 0.97
N VAL A 98 11.96 -11.43 -0.24
CA VAL A 98 11.43 -10.70 -1.39
C VAL A 98 10.13 -11.39 -1.80
N ASP A 99 9.04 -10.64 -1.86
CA ASP A 99 7.68 -11.12 -2.20
C ASP A 99 6.99 -11.98 -1.12
N ILE A 100 7.29 -11.77 0.17
CA ILE A 100 6.60 -12.47 1.30
C ILE A 100 5.06 -12.32 1.29
N GLU A 101 4.55 -11.26 0.68
CA GLU A 101 3.12 -10.97 0.54
C GLU A 101 2.36 -11.86 -0.44
N ASP A 102 3.08 -12.57 -1.31
CA ASP A 102 2.52 -13.47 -2.33
C ASP A 102 2.55 -14.95 -1.89
N LEU A 103 3.10 -15.25 -0.70
CA LEU A 103 3.18 -16.60 -0.13
C LEU A 103 1.82 -17.07 0.41
N ASP A 104 1.55 -18.37 0.27
CA ASP A 104 0.42 -19.02 0.94
C ASP A 104 0.67 -19.16 2.46
N GLU A 105 -0.39 -19.34 3.26
CA GLU A 105 -0.28 -19.47 4.73
C GLU A 105 0.70 -20.59 5.13
N CYS A 106 0.69 -21.73 4.44
CA CYS A 106 1.60 -22.84 4.74
C CYS A 106 3.08 -22.48 4.46
N GLU A 107 3.32 -21.67 3.44
CA GLU A 107 4.67 -21.23 3.06
C GLU A 107 5.19 -20.16 4.04
N LEU A 108 4.29 -19.28 4.51
CA LEU A 108 4.55 -18.30 5.57
C LEU A 108 4.92 -18.98 6.90
N ASP A 109 4.19 -20.02 7.31
CA ASP A 109 4.49 -20.79 8.53
C ASP A 109 5.86 -21.48 8.43
N THR A 110 6.17 -22.10 7.29
CA THR A 110 7.47 -22.73 7.05
C THR A 110 8.62 -21.72 7.11
N LEU A 111 8.42 -20.52 6.56
CA LEU A 111 9.38 -19.43 6.61
C LEU A 111 9.56 -18.92 8.05
N HIS A 112 8.47 -18.80 8.81
CA HIS A 112 8.47 -18.41 10.21
C HIS A 112 9.27 -19.41 11.07
N GLU A 113 8.99 -20.71 10.96
CA GLU A 113 9.71 -21.77 11.68
C GLU A 113 11.21 -21.76 11.38
N TYR A 114 11.59 -21.56 10.12
CA TYR A 114 13.00 -21.45 9.75
C TYR A 114 13.70 -20.27 10.45
N TYR A 115 13.09 -19.09 10.45
CA TYR A 115 13.69 -17.90 11.08
C TYR A 115 13.69 -18.01 12.60
N GLN A 116 12.68 -18.65 13.18
CA GLN A 116 12.65 -18.95 14.61
C GLN A 116 13.82 -19.86 15.00
N GLN A 117 14.02 -20.97 14.27
CA GLN A 117 15.18 -21.86 14.49
C GLN A 117 16.53 -21.19 14.23
N LEU A 118 16.58 -20.19 13.33
CA LEU A 118 17.79 -19.42 13.08
C LEU A 118 18.07 -18.44 14.23
N SER A 119 17.03 -17.79 14.76
CA SER A 119 17.11 -16.90 15.93
C SER A 119 17.58 -17.68 17.16
N ASP A 120 16.97 -18.83 17.44
CA ASP A 120 17.32 -19.67 18.58
C ASP A 120 18.79 -20.11 18.53
N LYS A 121 19.28 -20.51 17.34
CA LYS A 121 20.69 -20.85 17.13
C LYS A 121 21.64 -19.66 17.26
N SER A 122 21.18 -18.45 16.94
CA SER A 122 21.98 -17.23 17.06
C SER A 122 22.03 -16.72 18.50
N GLU A 123 21.07 -17.10 19.34
CA GLU A 123 21.04 -16.79 20.77
C GLU A 123 21.97 -17.69 21.59
N GLU A 124 22.32 -18.89 21.08
CA GLU A 124 23.33 -19.78 21.66
C GLU A 124 24.78 -19.35 21.34
N ASP A 125 25.01 -18.51 20.32
CA ASP A 125 26.33 -18.00 19.94
C ASP A 125 26.56 -16.57 20.49
N GLU A 126 27.37 -16.42 21.54
CA GLU A 126 27.68 -15.17 22.27
C GLU A 126 28.45 -14.06 21.46
N ASP A 127 28.39 -14.01 20.12
CA ASP A 127 29.10 -12.99 19.32
C ASP A 127 28.16 -12.09 18.49
N ILE A 128 27.79 -10.95 19.09
CA ILE A 128 26.91 -9.92 18.52
C ILE A 128 27.47 -9.16 17.29
N HIS A 129 28.69 -9.48 16.83
CA HIS A 129 29.31 -8.80 15.68
C HIS A 129 29.38 -9.64 14.40
N GLN A 130 28.98 -10.92 14.41
CA GLN A 130 28.87 -11.70 13.19
C GLN A 130 27.46 -11.61 12.59
N SER A 131 27.33 -10.74 11.60
CA SER A 131 26.19 -10.82 10.70
C SER A 131 26.45 -11.95 9.70
N HIS A 132 25.91 -13.12 10.03
CA HIS A 132 25.82 -14.26 9.13
C HIS A 132 24.88 -13.88 7.98
N SER A 133 25.44 -13.34 6.89
CA SER A 133 24.77 -13.47 5.59
C SER A 133 24.59 -14.97 5.36
N ILE A 134 23.37 -15.38 5.04
CA ILE A 134 22.93 -16.79 4.87
C ILE A 134 23.55 -17.43 3.59
N ASP A 135 24.79 -17.10 3.24
CA ASP A 135 25.61 -17.87 2.28
C ASP A 135 25.96 -19.27 2.81
N ALA A 136 25.51 -19.64 4.02
CA ALA A 136 25.61 -21.00 4.56
C ALA A 136 24.72 -22.03 3.84
N ALA A 137 23.82 -21.62 2.95
CA ALA A 137 23.00 -22.56 2.16
C ALA A 137 23.82 -23.35 1.11
N ASN A 138 24.97 -22.84 0.66
CA ASN A 138 25.81 -23.54 -0.33
C ASN A 138 26.61 -24.72 0.24
N LYS A 139 26.76 -24.84 1.57
CA LYS A 139 27.48 -26.00 2.16
C LYS A 139 26.67 -27.30 2.19
N VAL A 140 25.35 -27.24 2.02
CA VAL A 140 24.51 -28.44 2.04
C VAL A 140 24.49 -29.14 0.67
N GLU A 141 24.66 -28.39 -0.44
CA GLU A 141 24.80 -28.98 -1.79
C GLU A 141 26.17 -29.63 -2.00
N ASP A 142 27.26 -29.03 -1.50
CA ASP A 142 28.60 -29.62 -1.63
C ASP A 142 28.74 -30.96 -0.89
N TRP A 143 28.08 -31.14 0.26
CA TRP A 143 28.13 -32.42 0.99
C TRP A 143 27.36 -33.57 0.32
N LYS A 144 26.41 -33.26 -0.57
CA LYS A 144 25.69 -34.27 -1.36
C LYS A 144 26.45 -34.65 -2.62
N ASN A 145 27.11 -33.70 -3.29
CA ASN A 145 27.87 -33.97 -4.52
C ASN A 145 29.22 -34.66 -4.28
N GLU A 146 29.78 -34.62 -3.06
CA GLU A 146 31.02 -35.35 -2.71
C GLU A 146 30.79 -36.83 -2.36
N LYS A 147 29.52 -37.29 -2.33
CA LYS A 147 29.14 -38.67 -1.98
C LYS A 147 28.43 -39.44 -3.08
N GLU A 148 28.35 -38.88 -4.29
CA GLU A 148 28.03 -39.60 -5.53
C GLU A 148 29.29 -39.84 -6.37
#